data_AF-A0AAN5IG11-F1
#
_entry.id   AF-A0AAN5IG11-F1
#
_cell.length_a   1.000
_cell.length_b   1.000
_cell.length_c   1.000
_cell.angle_alpha   90.00
_cell.angle_beta   90.00
_cell.angle_gamma   90.00
#
_symmetry.space_group_name_H-M   'P 1'
#
loop_
_entity.id
_entity.type
_entity.pdbx_description
1 polymer ?
#
loop_
_entity_poly.entity_id
_entity_poly.type
_entity_poly.pdbx_seq_one_letter_code
_entity_poly.pdbx_strand_id
1 'polypeptide(L)'
;VFLVFFAISLAEARVKLTYSEFIDAEDLKLASETDFECPLGCMVYSASEKANLVIVNKATQQEITSIQDLAFYNKTQDKSYLYGLTLMPATYTLKNKEGSSGVLFGLYVVANDAPFIGQPLRVAEAFSFSTFSTTNGVMTIMTRGTGIRMVTLNAVSEMTPRIYTTGYDAVSNADKCQPLYTANSLSHAQQSQIDVIGPIATICFDGLPSSTTASVQVSGDVLTDPRDMRNSLTISSPGFNGCGDKPVPYQCNIDKLDRRFVSDLEQ
;
A
#
# COMPACT_ATOMS: atom_id res chain seq x y z
N VAL A 1 38.62 21.01 -24.15
CA VAL A 1 37.17 20.73 -24.10
C VAL A 1 36.95 19.70 -23.02
N PHE A 2 36.53 20.13 -21.82
CA PHE A 2 36.26 19.23 -20.69
C PHE A 2 34.81 18.76 -20.79
N LEU A 3 34.61 17.49 -21.15
CA LEU A 3 33.32 16.83 -21.14
C LEU A 3 32.96 16.50 -19.69
N VAL A 4 32.14 17.34 -19.07
CA VAL A 4 31.54 17.06 -17.77
C VAL A 4 30.45 16.01 -18.00
N PHE A 5 30.79 14.74 -17.80
CA PHE A 5 29.81 13.66 -17.68
C PHE A 5 29.02 13.89 -16.39
N PHE A 6 27.84 14.50 -16.52
CA PHE A 6 26.83 14.46 -15.47
C PHE A 6 26.39 13.00 -15.32
N ALA A 7 26.97 12.29 -14.37
CA ALA A 7 26.40 11.04 -13.88
C ALA A 7 25.09 11.41 -13.16
N ILE A 8 24.00 11.45 -13.93
CA ILE A 8 22.65 11.50 -13.36
C ILE A 8 22.52 10.17 -12.64
N SER A 9 22.73 10.18 -11.32
CA SER A 9 22.24 9.15 -10.44
C SER A 9 20.75 9.03 -10.72
N LEU A 10 20.38 7.99 -11.45
CA LEU A 10 19.01 7.51 -11.48
C LEU A 10 18.74 7.06 -10.05
N ALA A 11 18.27 7.99 -9.22
CA ALA A 11 17.79 7.65 -7.91
C ALA A 11 16.63 6.68 -8.13
N GLU A 12 16.83 5.42 -7.76
CA GLU A 12 15.79 4.39 -7.75
C GLU A 12 14.62 4.99 -6.96
N ALA A 13 13.48 5.23 -7.63
CA ALA A 13 12.27 5.75 -7.01
C ALA A 13 11.54 4.66 -6.21
N ARG A 14 12.30 3.72 -5.64
CA ARG A 14 11.77 2.63 -4.85
C ARG A 14 11.43 3.12 -3.46
N VAL A 15 10.28 2.71 -2.96
CA VAL A 15 9.81 3.08 -1.63
C VAL A 15 10.41 2.13 -0.62
N LYS A 16 11.40 2.62 0.13
CA LYS A 16 12.00 1.95 1.29
C LYS A 16 11.71 2.75 2.56
N LEU A 17 11.11 2.09 3.54
CA LEU A 17 10.83 2.57 4.90
C LEU A 17 11.71 1.81 5.90
N THR A 18 11.58 2.06 7.21
CA THR A 18 12.42 1.37 8.20
C THR A 18 12.17 -0.14 8.19
N TYR A 19 10.91 -0.56 8.19
CA TYR A 19 10.57 -1.99 8.28
C TYR A 19 10.02 -2.58 7.00
N SER A 20 9.66 -1.75 6.02
CA SER A 20 9.04 -2.25 4.80
C SER A 20 9.53 -1.58 3.53
N GLU A 21 9.31 -2.28 2.43
CA GLU A 21 9.64 -1.85 1.09
C GLU A 21 8.48 -2.18 0.17
N PHE A 22 8.16 -1.26 -0.73
CA PHE A 22 7.15 -1.47 -1.75
C PHE A 22 7.80 -1.48 -3.12
N ILE A 23 7.57 -2.57 -3.86
CA ILE A 23 8.12 -2.80 -5.19
C ILE A 23 6.96 -2.83 -6.19
N ASP A 24 7.08 -2.10 -7.28
CA ASP A 24 6.01 -1.97 -8.28
C ASP A 24 6.51 -2.06 -9.74
N ALA A 25 5.61 -1.76 -10.68
CA ALA A 25 5.89 -1.80 -12.11
C ALA A 25 7.05 -0.89 -12.56
N GLU A 26 7.29 0.23 -11.88
CA GLU A 26 8.37 1.16 -12.23
C GLU A 26 9.74 0.57 -11.88
N ASP A 27 9.85 -0.25 -10.83
CA ASP A 27 11.09 -0.97 -10.47
C ASP A 27 11.53 -1.98 -11.54
N LEU A 28 10.62 -2.42 -12.41
CA LEU A 28 10.87 -3.36 -13.52
C LEU A 28 10.74 -2.71 -14.90
N LYS A 29 10.70 -1.38 -14.97
CA LYS A 29 10.49 -0.67 -16.25
C LYS A 29 11.67 -0.76 -17.20
N LEU A 30 12.88 -0.73 -16.64
CA LEU A 30 14.15 -0.76 -17.40
C LEU A 30 14.91 -2.08 -17.24
N ALA A 31 14.42 -2.99 -16.39
CA ALA A 31 15.04 -4.27 -16.10
C ALA A 31 13.99 -5.37 -15.94
N SER A 32 14.33 -6.61 -16.32
CA SER A 32 13.44 -7.77 -16.14
C SER A 32 13.42 -8.31 -14.71
N GLU A 33 14.29 -7.81 -13.86
CA GLU A 33 14.45 -8.27 -12.48
C GLU A 33 14.91 -7.15 -11.56
N THR A 34 14.57 -7.28 -10.28
CA THR A 34 14.94 -6.31 -9.25
C THR A 34 15.11 -7.03 -7.91
N ASP A 35 16.15 -6.66 -7.16
CA ASP A 35 16.49 -7.34 -5.91
C ASP A 35 15.89 -6.66 -4.69
N PHE A 36 15.59 -7.44 -3.65
CA PHE A 36 15.22 -6.95 -2.32
C PHE A 36 15.84 -7.82 -1.23
N GLU A 37 16.03 -7.24 -0.05
CA GLU A 37 16.76 -7.87 1.05
C GLU A 37 15.83 -8.22 2.21
N CYS A 38 16.01 -9.41 2.78
CA CYS A 38 15.33 -9.85 3.98
C CYS A 38 16.36 -10.33 5.01
N PRO A 39 17.13 -9.43 5.66
CA PRO A 39 18.28 -9.81 6.49
C PRO A 39 17.91 -10.61 7.73
N LEU A 40 16.72 -10.39 8.31
CA LEU A 40 16.16 -11.16 9.43
C LEU A 40 14.97 -12.04 8.99
N GLY A 41 14.86 -12.28 7.69
CA GLY A 41 13.64 -12.75 7.05
C GLY A 41 12.58 -11.65 6.96
N CYS A 42 11.54 -11.92 6.18
CA CYS A 42 10.48 -10.97 5.90
C CYS A 42 9.18 -11.72 5.60
N MET A 43 8.06 -10.99 5.62
CA MET A 43 6.79 -11.43 5.07
C MET A 43 6.49 -10.63 3.82
N VAL A 44 6.07 -11.32 2.76
CA VAL A 44 5.73 -10.69 1.48
C VAL A 44 4.25 -10.82 1.18
N TYR A 45 3.67 -9.74 0.67
CA TYR A 45 2.25 -9.65 0.32
C TYR A 45 2.09 -9.10 -1.09
N SER A 46 1.07 -9.57 -1.79
CA SER A 46 0.62 -8.97 -3.05
C SER A 46 -0.88 -9.16 -3.22
N ALA A 47 -1.55 -8.14 -3.73
CA ALA A 47 -2.93 -8.24 -4.18
C ALA A 47 -3.04 -8.54 -5.70
N SER A 48 -1.92 -8.59 -6.41
CA SER A 48 -1.88 -8.70 -7.88
C SER A 48 -2.13 -10.12 -8.37
N GLU A 49 -3.23 -10.35 -9.08
CA GLU A 49 -3.66 -11.69 -9.50
C GLU A 49 -3.21 -12.11 -10.92
N LYS A 50 -2.64 -11.18 -11.70
CA LYS A 50 -2.36 -11.38 -13.14
C LYS A 50 -0.91 -11.06 -13.52
N ALA A 51 0.00 -11.10 -12.56
CA ALA A 51 1.40 -10.76 -12.79
C ALA A 51 2.24 -12.04 -12.97
N ASN A 52 2.89 -12.18 -14.13
CA ASN A 52 3.82 -13.27 -14.42
C ASN A 52 5.21 -13.01 -13.80
N LEU A 53 5.19 -12.77 -12.49
CA LEU A 53 6.35 -12.44 -11.68
C LEU A 53 6.59 -13.53 -10.64
N VAL A 54 7.86 -13.83 -10.40
CA VAL A 54 8.26 -14.81 -9.39
C VAL A 54 9.32 -14.26 -8.46
N ILE A 55 9.28 -14.72 -7.21
CA ILE A 55 10.31 -14.46 -6.22
C ILE A 55 11.30 -15.62 -6.26
N VAL A 56 12.57 -15.29 -6.50
CA VAL A 56 13.68 -16.25 -6.60
C VAL A 56 14.68 -15.96 -5.49
N ASN A 57 15.17 -16.98 -4.79
CA ASN A 57 16.30 -16.81 -3.89
C ASN A 57 17.57 -16.54 -4.70
N LYS A 58 18.20 -15.38 -4.49
CA LYS A 58 19.33 -14.92 -5.31
C LYS A 58 20.55 -15.86 -5.22
N ALA A 59 20.80 -16.45 -4.05
CA ALA A 59 21.95 -17.32 -3.84
C ALA A 59 21.74 -18.72 -4.44
N THR A 60 20.56 -19.31 -4.25
CA THR A 60 20.28 -20.69 -4.70
C THR A 60 19.68 -20.76 -6.10
N GLN A 61 19.23 -19.62 -6.66
CA GLN A 61 18.47 -19.53 -7.91
C GLN A 61 17.16 -20.34 -7.89
N GLN A 62 16.69 -20.72 -6.70
CA GLN A 62 15.45 -21.46 -6.52
C GLN A 62 14.26 -20.50 -6.55
N GLU A 63 13.28 -20.80 -7.40
CA GLU A 63 11.98 -20.15 -7.38
C GLU A 63 11.22 -20.53 -6.11
N ILE A 64 10.77 -19.51 -5.37
CA ILE A 64 10.07 -19.67 -4.09
C ILE A 64 8.56 -19.65 -4.28
N THR A 65 8.05 -18.65 -5.00
CA THR A 65 6.61 -18.47 -5.25
C THR A 65 6.37 -17.50 -6.40
N SER A 66 5.17 -17.49 -6.97
CA SER A 66 4.72 -16.44 -7.89
C SER A 66 3.92 -15.36 -7.15
N ILE A 67 3.91 -14.15 -7.72
CA ILE A 67 3.09 -13.05 -7.19
C ILE A 67 1.59 -13.38 -7.25
N GLN A 68 1.16 -14.11 -8.28
CA GLN A 68 -0.21 -14.60 -8.38
C GLN A 68 -0.56 -15.54 -7.22
N ASP A 69 0.34 -16.48 -6.88
CA ASP A 69 0.12 -17.39 -5.75
C ASP A 69 0.04 -16.64 -4.42
N LEU A 70 0.80 -15.55 -4.25
CA LEU A 70 0.70 -14.68 -3.07
C LEU A 70 -0.68 -14.05 -2.91
N ALA A 71 -1.32 -13.62 -4.01
CA ALA A 71 -2.66 -13.03 -3.97
C ALA A 71 -3.74 -14.04 -3.53
N PHE A 72 -3.47 -15.34 -3.68
CA PHE A 72 -4.31 -16.43 -3.21
C PHE A 72 -3.70 -17.19 -2.02
N TYR A 73 -2.65 -16.64 -1.42
CA TYR A 73 -1.98 -17.24 -0.27
C TYR A 73 -2.83 -17.01 0.98
N ASN A 74 -3.86 -17.84 1.10
CA ASN A 74 -4.78 -17.84 2.21
C ASN A 74 -5.14 -19.28 2.59
N LYS A 75 -5.11 -19.57 3.90
CA LYS A 75 -5.59 -20.82 4.47
C LYS A 75 -7.13 -20.89 4.52
N THR A 76 -7.81 -19.75 4.34
CA THR A 76 -9.26 -19.60 4.32
C THR A 76 -9.71 -19.19 2.91
N GLN A 77 -10.91 -19.55 2.47
CA GLN A 77 -11.42 -19.18 1.13
C GLN A 77 -11.78 -17.68 1.00
N ASP A 78 -11.42 -16.84 1.98
CA ASP A 78 -11.81 -15.44 2.04
C ASP A 78 -10.78 -14.55 1.33
N LYS A 79 -11.13 -14.06 0.13
CA LYS A 79 -10.27 -13.19 -0.68
C LYS A 79 -10.07 -11.78 -0.11
N SER A 80 -10.78 -11.44 0.98
CA SER A 80 -10.68 -10.14 1.64
C SER A 80 -9.42 -9.99 2.49
N TYR A 81 -8.59 -11.04 2.58
CA TYR A 81 -7.40 -11.10 3.42
C TYR A 81 -6.16 -11.57 2.64
N LEU A 82 -5.01 -10.96 2.91
CA LEU A 82 -3.68 -11.48 2.54
C LEU A 82 -2.94 -11.88 3.81
N TYR A 83 -2.57 -13.15 3.91
CA TYR A 83 -1.79 -13.65 5.06
C TYR A 83 -0.28 -13.49 4.85
N GLY A 84 0.14 -13.33 3.60
CA GLY A 84 1.54 -13.18 3.22
C GLY A 84 2.34 -14.48 3.34
N LEU A 85 3.47 -14.53 2.65
CA LEU A 85 4.42 -15.64 2.73
C LEU A 85 5.64 -15.21 3.54
N THR A 86 6.02 -16.01 4.53
CA THR A 86 7.28 -15.80 5.25
C THR A 86 8.46 -16.30 4.41
N LEU A 87 9.42 -15.42 4.18
CA LEU A 87 10.71 -15.70 3.57
C LEU A 87 11.79 -15.74 4.65
N MET A 88 12.72 -16.69 4.50
CA MET A 88 13.87 -16.84 5.39
C MET A 88 14.92 -15.74 5.17
N PRO A 89 15.89 -15.57 6.09
CA PRO A 89 16.98 -14.63 5.91
C PRO A 89 17.77 -14.86 4.60
N ALA A 90 17.67 -13.95 3.64
CA ALA A 90 18.37 -13.99 2.35
C ALA A 90 18.17 -12.70 1.54
N THR A 91 18.85 -12.61 0.39
CA THR A 91 18.50 -11.68 -0.70
C THR A 91 17.66 -12.42 -1.73
N TYR A 92 16.60 -11.76 -2.20
CA TYR A 92 15.67 -12.29 -3.18
C TYR A 92 15.64 -11.40 -4.41
N THR A 93 15.26 -12.00 -5.53
CA THR A 93 15.09 -11.33 -6.81
C THR A 93 13.63 -11.50 -7.23
N LEU A 94 12.93 -10.38 -7.46
CA LEU A 94 11.66 -10.38 -8.16
C LEU A 94 11.94 -10.38 -9.66
N LYS A 95 11.53 -11.44 -10.35
CA LYS A 95 11.83 -11.66 -11.76
C LYS A 95 10.56 -11.72 -12.58
N ASN A 96 10.55 -10.96 -13.68
CA ASN A 96 9.54 -11.07 -14.71
C ASN A 96 9.86 -12.22 -15.68
N LYS A 97 8.96 -13.21 -15.74
CA LYS A 97 9.16 -14.39 -16.60
C LYS A 97 8.88 -14.11 -18.08
N GLU A 98 8.06 -13.12 -18.40
CA GLU A 98 7.66 -12.83 -19.77
C GLU A 98 8.56 -11.81 -20.47
N GLY A 99 9.45 -11.13 -19.73
CA GLY A 99 10.31 -10.09 -20.27
C GLY A 99 9.57 -8.86 -20.80
N SER A 100 8.24 -8.79 -20.61
CA SER A 100 7.39 -7.69 -21.01
C SER A 100 7.38 -6.59 -19.94
N SER A 101 7.76 -5.38 -20.30
CA SER A 101 7.59 -4.21 -19.43
C SER A 101 6.12 -3.82 -19.34
N GLY A 102 5.68 -3.26 -18.20
CA GLY A 102 4.35 -2.68 -18.04
C GLY A 102 3.28 -3.54 -17.37
N VAL A 103 3.63 -4.68 -16.77
CA VAL A 103 2.72 -5.41 -15.87
C VAL A 103 2.47 -4.55 -14.63
N LEU A 104 1.22 -4.19 -14.35
CA LEU A 104 0.85 -3.54 -13.09
C LEU A 104 0.86 -4.56 -11.96
N PHE A 105 1.69 -4.31 -10.95
CA PHE A 105 1.74 -5.12 -9.74
C PHE A 105 2.13 -4.27 -8.53
N GLY A 106 1.94 -4.83 -7.35
CA GLY A 106 2.52 -4.31 -6.11
C GLY A 106 2.96 -5.44 -5.21
N LEU A 107 4.22 -5.44 -4.82
CA LEU A 107 4.80 -6.37 -3.84
C LEU A 107 5.17 -5.57 -2.60
N TYR A 108 4.51 -5.90 -1.48
CA TYR A 108 4.81 -5.31 -0.18
C TYR A 108 5.68 -6.27 0.63
N VAL A 109 6.90 -5.87 0.90
CA VAL A 109 7.91 -6.63 1.64
C VAL A 109 8.04 -6.04 3.03
N VAL A 110 7.91 -6.86 4.07
CA VAL A 110 7.90 -6.40 5.46
C VAL A 110 8.88 -7.22 6.30
N ALA A 111 9.79 -6.58 7.00
CA ALA A 111 10.73 -7.23 7.90
C ALA A 111 9.99 -7.98 9.03
N ASN A 112 10.54 -9.12 9.45
CA ASN A 112 9.92 -9.96 10.49
C ASN A 112 9.83 -9.30 11.88
N ASP A 113 10.56 -8.22 12.11
CA ASP A 113 10.54 -7.42 13.34
C ASP A 113 9.66 -6.17 13.22
N ALA A 114 8.92 -5.99 12.12
CA ALA A 114 8.00 -4.89 11.94
C ALA A 114 6.86 -4.89 12.97
N PRO A 115 6.35 -3.72 13.39
CA PRO A 115 5.12 -3.62 14.14
C PRO A 115 3.96 -4.30 13.38
N PHE A 116 3.07 -4.97 14.11
CA PHE A 116 1.87 -5.63 13.56
C PHE A 116 2.14 -6.76 12.55
N ILE A 117 3.39 -7.22 12.42
CA ILE A 117 3.73 -8.41 11.64
C ILE A 117 2.87 -9.61 12.06
N GLY A 118 2.43 -10.39 11.07
CA GLY A 118 1.53 -11.53 11.28
C GLY A 118 0.04 -11.18 11.40
N GLN A 119 -0.33 -9.91 11.48
CA GLN A 119 -1.71 -9.51 11.15
C GLN A 119 -1.93 -9.68 9.64
N PRO A 120 -3.10 -10.16 9.19
CA PRO A 120 -3.38 -10.22 7.77
C PRO A 120 -3.76 -8.84 7.23
N LEU A 121 -3.32 -8.52 6.02
CA LEU A 121 -3.76 -7.32 5.31
C LEU A 121 -5.18 -7.52 4.80
N ARG A 122 -5.96 -6.44 4.70
CA ARG A 122 -7.24 -6.42 4.00
C ARG A 122 -7.04 -6.14 2.53
N VAL A 123 -7.90 -6.69 1.68
CA VAL A 123 -7.87 -6.40 0.23
C VAL A 123 -9.10 -5.65 -0.21
N ALA A 124 -8.90 -4.41 -0.68
CA ALA A 124 -9.94 -3.60 -1.29
C ALA A 124 -10.06 -3.94 -2.79
N GLU A 125 -11.21 -4.50 -3.16
CA GLU A 125 -11.54 -4.84 -4.55
C GLU A 125 -11.92 -3.62 -5.38
N ALA A 126 -11.47 -3.60 -6.63
CA ALA A 126 -11.78 -2.51 -7.56
C ALA A 126 -13.30 -2.34 -7.73
N PHE A 127 -13.82 -1.13 -7.52
CA PHE A 127 -15.24 -0.76 -7.72
C PHE A 127 -16.26 -1.52 -6.87
N SER A 128 -15.81 -2.22 -5.84
CA SER A 128 -16.69 -2.93 -4.91
C SER A 128 -16.43 -2.45 -3.49
N PHE A 129 -17.48 -2.06 -2.78
CA PHE A 129 -17.37 -1.66 -1.39
C PHE A 129 -17.46 -2.89 -0.48
N SER A 130 -16.48 -3.04 0.39
CA SER A 130 -16.45 -4.04 1.46
C SER A 130 -16.36 -3.34 2.80
N THR A 131 -17.03 -3.87 3.83
CA THR A 131 -16.86 -3.39 5.21
C THR A 131 -15.79 -4.21 5.89
N PHE A 132 -14.73 -3.55 6.35
CA PHE A 132 -13.71 -4.17 7.18
C PHE A 132 -13.85 -3.70 8.61
N SER A 133 -13.54 -4.60 9.54
CA SER A 133 -13.64 -4.34 10.97
C SER A 133 -12.38 -4.78 11.71
N THR A 134 -12.03 -4.09 12.79
CA THR A 134 -10.92 -4.43 13.67
C THR A 134 -11.29 -4.17 15.13
N THR A 135 -10.78 -5.01 16.02
CA THR A 135 -10.82 -4.81 17.48
C THR A 135 -9.47 -4.36 18.04
N ASN A 136 -8.42 -4.41 17.23
CA ASN A 136 -7.04 -4.14 17.66
C ASN A 136 -6.64 -2.66 17.44
N GLY A 137 -7.58 -1.83 16.99
CA GLY A 137 -7.34 -0.40 16.75
C GLY A 137 -6.50 -0.10 15.50
N VAL A 138 -5.93 -1.09 14.84
CA VAL A 138 -5.15 -0.92 13.60
C VAL A 138 -5.64 -1.86 12.52
N MET A 139 -5.63 -1.38 11.28
CA MET A 139 -5.95 -2.16 10.09
C MET A 139 -5.16 -1.64 8.90
N THR A 140 -4.49 -2.53 8.19
CA THR A 140 -3.82 -2.22 6.93
C THR A 140 -4.59 -2.82 5.77
N ILE A 141 -4.77 -2.02 4.73
CA ILE A 141 -5.53 -2.33 3.53
C ILE A 141 -4.60 -2.17 2.34
N MET A 142 -4.55 -3.19 1.50
CA MET A 142 -3.94 -3.13 0.17
C MET A 142 -5.06 -3.16 -0.89
N THR A 143 -4.84 -2.55 -2.05
CA THR A 143 -5.83 -2.59 -3.14
C THR A 143 -5.32 -3.33 -4.36
N ARG A 144 -6.24 -3.92 -5.12
CA ARG A 144 -6.00 -4.38 -6.50
C ARG A 144 -6.11 -3.26 -7.54
N GLY A 145 -6.68 -2.12 -7.15
CA GLY A 145 -6.88 -0.94 -7.99
C GLY A 145 -5.72 0.06 -7.89
N THR A 146 -6.01 1.30 -8.27
CA THR A 146 -5.02 2.39 -8.28
C THR A 146 -4.98 3.20 -6.98
N GLY A 147 -5.96 3.00 -6.11
CA GLY A 147 -6.05 3.66 -4.82
C GLY A 147 -7.14 3.05 -3.95
N ILE A 148 -7.33 3.61 -2.77
CA ILE A 148 -8.23 3.11 -1.74
C ILE A 148 -9.19 4.22 -1.39
N ARG A 149 -10.48 4.00 -1.64
CA ARG A 149 -11.56 4.86 -1.13
C ARG A 149 -12.03 4.33 0.21
N MET A 150 -12.14 5.22 1.20
CA MET A 150 -12.66 4.93 2.52
C MET A 150 -13.85 5.85 2.82
N VAL A 151 -14.95 5.25 3.25
CA VAL A 151 -16.16 5.94 3.69
C VAL A 151 -16.69 5.28 4.96
N THR A 152 -17.59 5.97 5.66
CA THR A 152 -18.39 5.35 6.73
C THR A 152 -17.50 4.78 7.85
N LEU A 153 -16.50 5.56 8.31
CA LEU A 153 -15.65 5.17 9.44
C LEU A 153 -16.48 5.20 10.73
N ASN A 154 -16.64 4.05 11.38
CA ASN A 154 -17.57 3.87 12.50
C ASN A 154 -16.94 3.12 13.67
N ALA A 155 -17.44 3.40 14.88
CA ALA A 155 -17.22 2.60 16.07
C ALA A 155 -18.39 2.81 17.05
N VAL A 156 -18.54 1.91 18.02
CA VAL A 156 -19.58 2.02 19.08
C VAL A 156 -19.15 2.93 20.24
N SER A 157 -17.93 3.46 20.21
CA SER A 157 -17.38 4.40 21.19
C SER A 157 -16.56 5.48 20.48
N GLU A 158 -16.34 6.60 21.16
CA GLU A 158 -15.58 7.73 20.59
C GLU A 158 -14.15 7.30 20.26
N MET A 159 -13.70 7.63 19.04
CA MET A 159 -12.35 7.37 18.55
C MET A 159 -11.94 8.42 17.52
N THR A 160 -10.65 8.56 17.28
CA THR A 160 -10.10 9.50 16.30
C THR A 160 -9.26 8.77 15.27
N PRO A 161 -9.84 8.37 14.12
CA PRO A 161 -9.07 7.66 13.11
C PRO A 161 -7.99 8.56 12.49
N ARG A 162 -6.80 7.98 12.34
CA ARG A 162 -5.68 8.48 11.56
C ARG A 162 -5.41 7.54 10.40
N ILE A 163 -5.16 8.09 9.22
CA ILE A 163 -4.90 7.31 8.01
C ILE A 163 -3.49 7.61 7.52
N TYR A 164 -2.75 6.55 7.25
CA TYR A 164 -1.37 6.57 6.77
C TYR A 164 -1.28 5.83 5.45
N THR A 165 -0.25 6.11 4.67
CA THR A 165 0.00 5.48 3.37
C THR A 165 1.18 4.50 3.42
N THR A 166 1.62 4.11 4.62
CA THR A 166 2.93 3.49 4.86
C THR A 166 2.86 2.10 5.48
N GLY A 167 1.70 1.44 5.37
CA GLY A 167 1.56 0.05 5.80
C GLY A 167 1.90 -0.15 7.28
N TYR A 168 2.75 -1.10 7.59
CA TYR A 168 3.16 -1.45 8.96
C TYR A 168 4.11 -0.43 9.60
N ASP A 169 4.64 0.53 8.83
CA ASP A 169 5.43 1.65 9.37
C ASP A 169 4.56 2.79 9.91
N ALA A 170 3.24 2.79 9.63
CA ALA A 170 2.28 3.86 9.94
C ALA A 170 2.28 4.38 11.39
N VAL A 171 2.65 3.55 12.36
CA VAL A 171 2.64 3.92 13.80
C VAL A 171 4.02 3.66 14.44
N SER A 172 5.04 3.47 13.61
CA SER A 172 6.40 3.23 14.10
C SER A 172 7.03 4.55 14.56
N ASN A 173 7.68 4.52 15.73
CA ASN A 173 8.47 5.67 16.20
C ASN A 173 9.77 5.85 15.40
N ALA A 174 10.18 4.83 14.64
CA ALA A 174 11.44 4.84 13.90
C ALA A 174 11.39 5.82 12.72
N ASP A 175 10.29 5.79 11.95
CA ASP A 175 10.14 6.59 10.74
C ASP A 175 9.46 7.94 10.94
N LYS A 176 8.83 8.15 12.12
CA LYS A 176 8.04 9.36 12.42
C LYS A 176 7.00 9.67 11.33
N CYS A 177 6.37 8.62 10.80
CA CYS A 177 5.38 8.73 9.73
C CYS A 177 4.26 9.70 10.10
N GLN A 178 3.97 10.67 9.22
CA GLN A 178 2.85 11.58 9.38
C GLN A 178 1.57 11.00 8.76
N PRO A 179 0.42 11.13 9.43
CA PRO A 179 -0.84 10.71 8.85
C PRO A 179 -1.23 11.64 7.68
N LEU A 180 -1.77 11.05 6.63
CA LEU A 180 -2.43 11.75 5.53
C LEU A 180 -3.71 12.46 6.02
N TYR A 181 -4.42 11.83 6.95
CA TYR A 181 -5.65 12.35 7.53
C TYR A 181 -5.69 12.05 9.02
N THR A 182 -6.15 13.02 9.80
CA THR A 182 -6.48 12.86 11.23
C THR A 182 -7.86 13.43 11.46
N ALA A 183 -8.78 12.59 11.93
CA ALA A 183 -10.10 13.03 12.33
C ALA A 183 -10.04 13.73 13.70
N ASN A 184 -10.77 14.83 13.85
CA ASN A 184 -10.89 15.52 15.13
C ASN A 184 -11.94 14.90 16.06
N SER A 185 -12.84 14.07 15.52
CA SER A 185 -13.90 13.36 16.25
C SER A 185 -14.43 12.19 15.42
N LEU A 186 -15.14 11.26 16.06
CA LEU A 186 -15.83 10.18 15.35
C LEU A 186 -16.88 10.73 14.38
N SER A 187 -17.63 11.77 14.79
CA SER A 187 -18.66 12.39 13.94
C SER A 187 -18.08 12.96 12.63
N HIS A 188 -16.90 13.60 12.69
CA HIS A 188 -16.23 14.08 11.48
C HIS A 188 -15.74 12.91 10.62
N ALA A 189 -15.21 11.86 11.22
CA ALA A 189 -14.78 10.67 10.49
C ALA A 189 -15.95 10.00 9.74
N GLN A 190 -17.13 9.92 10.37
CA GLN A 190 -18.35 9.34 9.78
C GLN A 190 -18.86 10.12 8.56
N GLN A 191 -18.60 11.42 8.49
CA GLN A 191 -19.01 12.30 7.39
C GLN A 191 -17.92 12.47 6.31
N SER A 192 -16.73 11.92 6.54
CA SER A 192 -15.60 12.08 5.63
C SER A 192 -15.55 10.97 4.58
N GLN A 193 -15.03 11.32 3.41
CA GLN A 193 -14.65 10.38 2.36
C GLN A 193 -13.17 10.58 2.07
N ILE A 194 -12.35 9.60 2.40
CA ILE A 194 -10.90 9.69 2.20
C ILE A 194 -10.49 8.84 1.01
N ASP A 195 -9.82 9.44 0.04
CA ASP A 195 -9.36 8.77 -1.19
C ASP A 195 -7.82 8.71 -1.17
N VAL A 196 -7.24 7.57 -0.84
CA VAL A 196 -5.78 7.37 -0.84
C VAL A 196 -5.32 6.92 -2.22
N ILE A 197 -4.48 7.72 -2.90
CA ILE A 197 -3.93 7.36 -4.21
C ILE A 197 -2.60 6.63 -4.00
N GLY A 198 -2.74 5.37 -3.61
CA GLY A 198 -1.63 4.48 -3.33
C GLY A 198 -2.10 3.04 -3.20
N PRO A 199 -1.17 2.08 -3.32
CA PRO A 199 -1.51 0.66 -3.29
C PRO A 199 -1.84 0.15 -1.88
N ILE A 200 -1.46 0.89 -0.83
CA ILE A 200 -1.60 0.49 0.56
C ILE A 200 -1.98 1.69 1.44
N ALA A 201 -2.80 1.45 2.46
CA ALA A 201 -3.15 2.42 3.48
C ALA A 201 -3.36 1.72 4.84
N THR A 202 -3.03 2.41 5.92
CA THR A 202 -3.23 1.92 7.29
C THR A 202 -4.11 2.89 8.05
N ILE A 203 -5.12 2.35 8.71
CA ILE A 203 -6.02 3.10 9.59
C ILE A 203 -5.66 2.76 11.03
N CYS A 204 -5.40 3.79 11.82
CA CYS A 204 -5.19 3.71 13.26
C CYS A 204 -6.37 4.41 13.96
N PHE A 205 -7.19 3.65 14.66
CA PHE A 205 -8.34 4.11 15.43
C PHE A 205 -7.90 4.47 16.85
N ASP A 206 -7.35 5.67 17.03
CA ASP A 206 -6.88 6.12 18.34
C ASP A 206 -8.02 6.26 19.35
N GLY A 207 -7.76 5.81 20.57
CA GLY A 207 -8.74 5.84 21.65
C GLY A 207 -9.76 4.69 21.59
N LEU A 208 -9.65 3.77 20.63
CA LEU A 208 -10.53 2.60 20.57
C LEU A 208 -10.35 1.72 21.82
N PRO A 209 -11.40 1.55 22.66
CA PRO A 209 -11.30 0.71 23.84
C PRO A 209 -11.13 -0.76 23.47
N SER A 210 -10.34 -1.50 24.26
CA SER A 210 -10.23 -2.96 24.14
C SER A 210 -11.63 -3.59 24.07
N SER A 211 -11.83 -4.58 23.19
CA SER A 211 -13.11 -5.26 22.89
C SER A 211 -14.16 -4.45 22.10
N THR A 212 -13.87 -3.20 21.73
CA THR A 212 -14.72 -2.43 20.81
C THR A 212 -14.33 -2.73 19.37
N THR A 213 -15.32 -2.85 18.49
CA THR A 213 -15.09 -2.97 17.05
C THR A 213 -15.19 -1.60 16.39
N ALA A 214 -14.14 -1.22 15.66
CA ALA A 214 -14.18 -0.16 14.66
C ALA A 214 -14.37 -0.78 13.27
N SER A 215 -15.06 -0.08 12.37
CA SER A 215 -15.24 -0.49 10.99
C SER A 215 -15.09 0.66 10.01
N VAL A 216 -14.80 0.31 8.76
CA VAL A 216 -14.69 1.22 7.64
C VAL A 216 -15.25 0.52 6.40
N GLN A 217 -15.93 1.26 5.54
CA GLN A 217 -16.34 0.78 4.23
C GLN A 217 -15.30 1.22 3.21
N VAL A 218 -14.77 0.28 2.43
CA VAL A 218 -13.59 0.47 1.60
C VAL A 218 -13.85 -0.05 0.19
N SER A 219 -13.39 0.68 -0.82
CA SER A 219 -13.33 0.22 -2.20
C SER A 219 -11.93 0.42 -2.78
N GLY A 220 -11.51 -0.51 -3.64
CA GLY A 220 -10.35 -0.35 -4.48
C GLY A 220 -10.70 0.51 -5.68
N ASP A 221 -9.76 1.32 -6.13
CA ASP A 221 -9.90 2.30 -7.20
C ASP A 221 -10.63 3.61 -6.84
N VAL A 222 -10.13 4.69 -7.43
CA VAL A 222 -10.51 6.07 -7.12
C VAL A 222 -11.21 6.68 -8.33
N LEU A 223 -12.27 6.03 -8.83
CA LEU A 223 -13.26 6.73 -9.66
C LEU A 223 -14.21 7.46 -8.71
N THR A 224 -13.78 8.61 -8.23
CA THR A 224 -14.64 9.55 -7.47
C THR A 224 -15.47 10.28 -8.49
N ASP A 225 -16.79 10.11 -8.43
CA ASP A 225 -17.67 11.05 -9.09
C ASP A 225 -17.60 12.35 -8.28
N PRO A 226 -17.21 13.50 -8.86
CA PRO A 226 -17.19 14.77 -8.15
C PRO A 226 -18.57 15.15 -7.57
N ARG A 227 -19.66 14.57 -8.10
CA ARG A 227 -21.02 14.78 -7.59
C ARG A 227 -21.27 14.07 -6.27
N ASP A 228 -20.49 13.03 -5.94
CA ASP A 228 -20.56 12.32 -4.66
C ASP A 228 -19.86 13.10 -3.53
N MET A 229 -19.07 14.14 -3.86
CA MET A 229 -18.30 14.96 -2.91
C MET A 229 -19.14 16.00 -2.16
N ARG A 230 -20.46 16.06 -2.38
CA ARG A 230 -21.29 17.20 -1.97
C ARG A 230 -21.34 17.49 -0.47
N ASN A 231 -20.85 16.60 0.40
CA ASN A 231 -20.77 16.82 1.86
C ASN A 231 -19.47 16.27 2.51
N SER A 232 -18.45 15.88 1.74
CA SER A 232 -17.28 15.14 2.25
C SER A 232 -15.97 15.88 2.00
N LEU A 233 -15.03 15.80 2.96
CA LEU A 233 -13.65 16.25 2.78
C LEU A 233 -12.89 15.17 2.00
N THR A 234 -12.58 15.42 0.73
CA THR A 234 -11.70 14.55 -0.06
C THR A 234 -10.25 14.98 0.12
N ILE A 235 -9.45 14.11 0.74
CA ILE A 235 -7.99 14.23 0.78
C ILE A 235 -7.44 13.17 -0.16
N SER A 236 -6.60 13.60 -1.09
CA SER A 236 -5.86 12.74 -2.00
C SER A 236 -4.38 13.05 -1.87
N SER A 237 -3.58 12.00 -1.68
CA SER A 237 -2.12 12.11 -1.86
C SER A 237 -1.60 11.01 -2.75
N PRO A 238 -0.71 11.34 -3.70
CA PRO A 238 0.08 10.33 -4.38
C PRO A 238 1.13 9.75 -3.42
N GLY A 239 1.12 8.43 -3.28
CA GLY A 239 2.27 7.69 -2.74
C GLY A 239 2.45 7.65 -1.24
N PHE A 240 3.71 7.55 -0.82
CA PHE A 240 4.10 7.26 0.55
C PHE A 240 4.49 8.57 1.25
N ASN A 241 3.54 9.13 1.99
CA ASN A 241 3.75 10.38 2.71
C ASN A 241 4.32 10.16 4.11
N GLY A 242 5.18 11.10 4.50
CA GLY A 242 5.33 11.48 5.90
C GLY A 242 6.35 10.68 6.70
N CYS A 243 7.02 9.68 6.15
CA CYS A 243 8.06 8.92 6.84
C CYS A 243 9.46 9.48 6.49
N GLY A 244 10.22 9.88 7.51
CA GLY A 244 11.56 10.48 7.35
C GLY A 244 11.55 11.90 6.76
N ASP A 245 12.76 12.45 6.51
CA ASP A 245 12.95 13.82 6.01
C ASP A 245 12.73 13.98 4.48
N LYS A 246 12.30 12.90 3.78
CA LYS A 246 12.17 12.90 2.32
C LYS A 246 10.83 12.29 1.88
N PRO A 247 9.94 13.05 1.23
CA PRO A 247 8.78 12.45 0.58
C PRO A 247 9.25 11.51 -0.53
N VAL A 248 8.75 10.28 -0.56
CA VAL A 248 9.02 9.33 -1.65
C VAL A 248 7.82 9.34 -2.61
N PRO A 249 7.92 10.01 -3.77
CA PRO A 249 6.82 10.09 -4.71
C PRO A 249 6.56 8.71 -5.31
N TYR A 250 5.34 8.20 -5.20
CA TYR A 250 4.90 7.01 -5.91
C TYR A 250 4.46 7.40 -7.32
N GLN A 251 5.29 7.09 -8.31
CA GLN A 251 5.13 7.61 -9.68
C GLN A 251 4.02 6.92 -10.47
N CYS A 252 3.75 5.64 -10.21
CA CYS A 252 2.84 4.80 -11.01
C CYS A 252 1.39 5.36 -11.12
N ASN A 253 0.98 6.25 -10.21
CA ASN A 253 -0.36 6.85 -10.22
C ASN A 253 -0.40 8.40 -10.34
N ILE A 254 0.74 9.09 -10.39
CA ILE A 254 0.74 10.56 -10.55
C ILE A 254 0.18 10.96 -11.93
N ASP A 255 0.52 10.22 -12.99
CA ASP A 255 0.02 10.46 -14.35
C ASP A 255 -1.50 10.23 -14.50
N LYS A 256 -2.12 9.53 -13.55
CA LYS A 256 -3.58 9.33 -13.50
C LYS A 256 -4.27 10.47 -12.76
N LEU A 257 -3.64 11.01 -11.71
CA LEU A 257 -4.06 12.24 -11.03
C LEU A 257 -4.06 13.42 -11.99
N ASP A 258 -2.97 13.59 -12.75
CA ASP A 258 -2.79 14.73 -13.65
C ASP A 258 -3.84 14.76 -14.77
N ARG A 259 -4.11 13.60 -15.41
CA ARG A 259 -5.19 13.47 -16.40
C ARG A 259 -6.57 13.81 -15.85
N ARG A 260 -6.79 13.62 -14.55
CA ARG A 260 -8.07 13.85 -13.90
C ARG A 260 -8.32 15.34 -13.67
N PHE A 261 -7.33 16.05 -13.11
CA PHE A 261 -7.42 17.50 -12.95
C PHE A 261 -7.55 18.24 -14.28
N VAL A 262 -6.89 17.75 -15.33
CA VAL A 262 -7.03 18.31 -16.69
C VAL A 262 -8.45 18.10 -17.23
N SER A 263 -9.01 16.90 -17.09
CA SER A 263 -10.39 16.61 -17.53
C SER A 263 -11.45 17.42 -16.77
N ASP A 264 -11.19 17.77 -15.51
CA ASP A 264 -12.12 18.52 -14.66
C ASP A 264 -12.04 20.04 -14.91
N LEU A 265 -10.91 20.55 -15.43
CA LEU A 265 -10.77 21.96 -15.83
C LEU A 265 -11.40 22.25 -17.21
N GLU A 266 -11.66 21.21 -18.00
CA GLU A 266 -12.22 21.32 -19.36
C GLU A 266 -13.76 21.14 -19.42
N GLN A 267 -14.43 20.90 -18.29
CA GLN A 267 -15.89 20.74 -18.18
C GLN A 267 -16.55 21.90 -17.41
#